data_AF-A0A6L3JPC6-F1
#
_entry.id   AF-A0A6L3JPC6-F1
#
_cell.length_a   1.000
_cell.length_b   1.000
_cell.length_c   1.000
_cell.angle_alpha   90.00
_cell.angle_beta   90.00
_cell.angle_gamma   90.00
#
_symmetry.space_group_name_H-M   'P 1'
#
loop_
_entity.id
_entity.type
_entity.pdbx_description
1 polymer ?
#
loop_
_entity_poly.entity_id
_entity_poly.type
_entity_poly.pdbx_seq_one_letter_code
_entity_poly.pdbx_strand_id
1 'polypeptide(L)'
;WKEFLKPGGILAVSELSWITNCRPKELEDFWNGEYAEMDTIAGKIKALEEAGYKVLGHFILPDDCWLDNYYNPLLDSHKDFMEKFGDNEVARVIVERDIQEADFYKKYKDYYSYGFYIAQKL
;
A
#
# COMPACT_ATOMS: atom_id res chain seq x y z
N TRP A 1 -12.71 -10.51 10.07
CA TRP A 1 -11.54 -11.24 10.66
C TRP A 1 -11.63 -11.43 12.16
N LYS A 2 -12.02 -10.41 12.94
CA LYS A 2 -12.05 -10.47 14.41
C LYS A 2 -12.80 -11.69 14.98
N GLU A 3 -13.94 -12.07 14.40
CA GLU A 3 -14.74 -13.22 14.85
C GLU A 3 -14.08 -14.57 14.59
N PHE A 4 -13.19 -14.64 13.59
CA PHE A 4 -12.48 -15.87 13.21
C PHE A 4 -11.17 -16.08 13.99
N LEU A 5 -10.70 -15.05 14.71
CA LEU A 5 -9.52 -15.12 15.57
C LEU A 5 -9.90 -15.58 16.98
N LYS A 6 -9.20 -16.59 17.49
CA LYS A 6 -9.29 -16.98 18.90
C LYS A 6 -8.76 -15.85 19.80
N PRO A 7 -9.22 -15.71 21.06
CA PRO A 7 -8.57 -14.85 22.04
C PRO A 7 -7.07 -15.17 22.13
N GLY A 8 -6.23 -14.13 22.15
CA GLY A 8 -4.77 -14.25 22.08
C GLY A 8 -4.20 -14.54 20.68
N GLY A 9 -5.04 -14.73 19.66
CA GLY A 9 -4.62 -14.95 18.28
C GLY A 9 -3.98 -13.71 17.63
N ILE A 10 -3.15 -13.92 16.62
CA ILE A 10 -2.38 -12.86 15.95
C ILE A 10 -3.01 -12.47 14.61
N LEU A 11 -3.21 -11.17 14.43
CA LEU A 11 -3.43 -10.52 13.15
C LEU A 11 -2.10 -9.93 12.68
N ALA A 12 -1.71 -10.26 11.46
CA ALA A 12 -0.51 -9.73 10.80
C ALA A 12 -0.92 -9.24 9.41
N VAL A 13 -0.88 -7.93 9.18
CA VAL A 13 -1.38 -7.30 7.95
C VAL A 13 -0.45 -6.19 7.49
N SER A 14 -0.33 -6.03 6.18
CA SER A 14 0.29 -4.85 5.57
C SER A 14 -0.81 -3.89 5.10
N GLU A 15 -0.68 -2.61 5.45
CA GLU A 15 -1.66 -1.57 5.12
C GLU A 15 -0.96 -0.30 4.62
N LEU A 16 -1.52 0.35 3.61
CA LEU A 16 -0.97 1.58 3.06
C LEU A 16 -1.05 2.68 4.11
N SER A 17 0.08 3.33 4.39
CA SER A 17 0.22 4.22 5.54
C SER A 17 1.04 5.46 5.21
N TRP A 18 0.61 6.60 5.75
CA TRP A 18 1.42 7.79 5.75
C TRP A 18 2.55 7.66 6.77
N ILE A 19 3.80 7.87 6.33
CA ILE A 19 4.98 7.82 7.22
C ILE A 19 5.36 9.21 7.76
N THR A 20 4.64 10.25 7.32
CA THR A 20 4.77 11.63 7.79
C THR A 20 3.43 12.23 8.21
N ASN A 21 3.48 13.22 9.11
CA ASN A 21 2.30 14.01 9.51
C ASN A 21 1.94 15.11 8.50
N CYS A 22 2.85 15.45 7.59
CA CYS A 22 2.65 16.46 6.57
C CYS A 22 3.13 15.93 5.22
N ARG A 23 2.42 16.26 4.15
CA ARG A 23 2.69 15.78 2.79
C ARG A 23 2.21 16.77 1.74
N PRO A 24 2.70 16.67 0.49
CA PRO A 24 2.23 17.52 -0.60
C PRO A 24 0.74 17.32 -0.88
N LYS A 25 0.04 18.41 -1.22
CA LYS A 25 -1.41 18.36 -1.51
C LYS A 25 -1.74 17.45 -2.70
N GLU A 26 -0.92 17.46 -3.76
CA GLU A 26 -1.07 16.57 -4.92
C GLU A 26 -1.08 15.09 -4.49
N LEU A 27 -0.20 14.70 -3.57
CA LEU A 27 -0.11 13.35 -3.05
C LEU A 27 -1.33 12.96 -2.21
N GLU A 28 -1.77 13.87 -1.34
CA GLU A 28 -2.96 13.66 -0.52
C GLU A 28 -4.24 13.57 -1.35
N ASP A 29 -4.41 14.45 -2.34
CA ASP A 29 -5.58 14.45 -3.22
C ASP A 29 -5.63 13.17 -4.08
N PHE A 30 -4.47 12.68 -4.56
CA PHE A 30 -4.37 11.40 -5.27
C PHE A 30 -4.85 10.23 -4.42
N TRP A 31 -4.27 10.03 -3.23
CA TRP A 31 -4.65 8.91 -2.37
C TRP A 31 -6.05 9.03 -1.78
N ASN A 32 -6.59 10.23 -1.59
CA ASN A 32 -8.00 10.40 -1.24
C ASN A 32 -8.95 9.97 -2.36
N GLY A 33 -8.52 10.07 -3.62
CA GLY A 33 -9.26 9.56 -4.78
C GLY A 33 -9.22 8.03 -4.90
N GLU A 34 -8.07 7.42 -4.62
CA GLU A 34 -7.85 5.97 -4.77
C GLU A 34 -8.22 5.17 -3.51
N TYR A 35 -7.80 5.63 -2.32
CA TYR A 35 -7.99 4.97 -1.04
C TYR A 35 -8.04 5.96 0.14
N ALA A 36 -9.21 6.56 0.35
CA ALA A 36 -9.44 7.58 1.39
C ALA A 36 -9.27 7.09 2.85
N GLU A 37 -9.24 5.78 3.09
CA GLU A 37 -9.00 5.20 4.42
C GLU A 37 -7.51 5.15 4.80
N MET A 38 -6.62 5.57 3.90
CA MET A 38 -5.19 5.70 4.21
C MET A 38 -4.98 6.66 5.38
N ASP A 39 -4.21 6.23 6.37
CA ASP A 39 -3.96 7.00 7.58
C ASP A 39 -2.48 6.89 7.99
N THR A 40 -2.06 7.74 8.91
CA THR A 40 -0.77 7.66 9.58
C THR A 40 -0.64 6.35 10.35
N ILE A 41 0.60 5.94 10.57
CA ILE A 41 0.92 4.78 11.41
C ILE A 41 0.24 4.88 12.78
N ALA A 42 0.27 6.06 13.40
CA ALA A 42 -0.37 6.29 14.70
C ALA A 42 -1.89 6.12 14.63
N GLY A 43 -2.53 6.59 13.56
CA GLY A 43 -3.96 6.39 13.30
C GLY A 43 -4.33 4.92 13.13
N LYS A 44 -3.54 4.17 12.34
CA LYS A 44 -3.73 2.72 12.16
C LYS A 44 -3.53 1.93 13.46
N ILE A 45 -2.54 2.28 14.28
CA ILE A 45 -2.34 1.69 15.62
C ILE A 45 -3.56 1.95 16.51
N LYS A 46 -4.03 3.20 16.56
CA LYS A 46 -5.23 3.56 17.33
C LYS A 46 -6.45 2.75 16.89
N ALA A 47 -6.67 2.59 15.59
CA ALA A 47 -7.77 1.80 15.06
C ALA A 47 -7.70 0.32 15.50
N LEU A 48 -6.49 -0.27 15.55
CA LEU A 48 -6.30 -1.63 16.06
C LEU A 48 -6.63 -1.74 17.56
N GLU A 49 -6.21 -0.77 18.36
CA GLU A 49 -6.49 -0.73 19.80
C GLU A 49 -7.99 -0.60 20.07
N GLU A 50 -8.66 0.34 19.39
CA GLU A 50 -10.13 0.53 19.47
C GLU A 50 -10.89 -0.72 18.99
N ALA A 51 -10.32 -1.47 18.05
CA ALA A 51 -10.87 -2.73 17.59
C ALA A 51 -10.64 -3.90 18.56
N GLY A 52 -10.02 -3.68 19.73
CA GLY A 52 -9.80 -4.70 20.76
C GLY A 52 -8.59 -5.59 20.50
N TYR A 53 -7.54 -5.03 19.91
CA TYR A 53 -6.25 -5.69 19.76
C TYR A 53 -5.17 -4.99 20.60
N LYS A 54 -4.20 -5.76 21.08
CA LYS A 54 -2.93 -5.26 21.58
C LYS A 54 -1.93 -5.23 20.44
N VAL A 55 -1.43 -4.06 20.07
CA VAL A 55 -0.36 -3.94 19.06
C VAL A 55 0.94 -4.48 19.63
N LEU A 56 1.52 -5.48 18.97
CA LEU A 56 2.80 -6.11 19.34
C LEU A 56 3.98 -5.41 18.68
N GLY A 57 3.78 -4.85 17.49
CA GLY A 57 4.79 -4.11 16.77
C GLY A 57 4.31 -3.67 15.40
N HIS A 58 5.07 -2.76 14.80
CA HIS A 58 4.91 -2.38 13.41
C HIS A 58 6.28 -2.07 12.80
N PHE A 59 6.39 -2.17 11.48
CA PHE A 59 7.53 -1.68 10.73
C PHE A 59 7.08 -1.24 9.33
N ILE A 60 7.86 -0.37 8.69
CA ILE A 60 7.59 0.07 7.32
C ILE A 60 8.28 -0.89 6.36
N LEU A 61 7.57 -1.28 5.30
CA LEU A 61 8.16 -2.07 4.23
C LEU A 61 9.23 -1.24 3.50
N PRO A 62 10.44 -1.81 3.33
CA PRO A 62 11.52 -1.15 2.60
C PRO A 62 11.17 -0.92 1.12
N ASP A 63 11.88 0.02 0.49
CA ASP A 63 11.64 0.42 -0.91
C ASP A 63 11.79 -0.73 -1.91
N ASP A 64 12.61 -1.74 -1.62
CA ASP A 64 12.80 -2.93 -2.46
C ASP A 64 11.52 -3.78 -2.55
N CYS A 65 10.66 -3.75 -1.53
CA CYS A 65 9.34 -4.39 -1.58
C CYS A 65 8.45 -3.77 -2.66
N TRP A 66 8.61 -2.47 -2.93
CA TRP A 66 7.86 -1.75 -3.96
C TRP A 66 8.55 -1.76 -5.31
N LEU A 67 9.85 -1.49 -5.37
CA LEU A 67 10.58 -1.36 -6.63
C LEU A 67 10.95 -2.73 -7.17
N ASP A 68 11.76 -3.49 -6.44
CA ASP A 68 12.35 -4.72 -6.94
C ASP A 68 11.34 -5.88 -6.95
N ASN A 69 10.42 -5.90 -5.99
CA ASN A 69 9.47 -7.01 -5.83
C ASN A 69 8.07 -6.72 -6.40
N TYR A 70 7.76 -5.49 -6.81
CA TYR A 70 6.43 -5.13 -7.35
C TYR A 70 6.48 -4.38 -8.68
N TYR A 71 6.94 -3.13 -8.71
CA TYR A 71 6.87 -2.30 -9.91
C TYR A 71 7.85 -2.73 -11.01
N ASN A 72 9.12 -3.03 -10.72
CA ASN A 72 10.07 -3.42 -11.76
C ASN A 72 9.61 -4.71 -12.49
N PRO A 73 9.22 -5.79 -11.77
CA PRO A 73 8.65 -6.97 -12.44
C PRO A 73 7.38 -6.67 -13.24
N LEU A 74 6.51 -5.78 -12.74
CA LEU A 74 5.30 -5.37 -13.45
C LEU A 74 5.63 -4.64 -14.76
N LEU A 75 6.52 -3.64 -14.71
CA LEU A 75 6.93 -2.86 -15.87
C LEU A 75 7.64 -3.73 -16.92
N ASP A 76 8.48 -4.67 -16.49
CA ASP A 76 9.16 -5.61 -17.41
C ASP A 76 8.14 -6.50 -18.14
N SER A 77 7.01 -6.84 -17.49
CA SER A 77 5.96 -7.68 -18.08
C SER A 77 5.09 -6.95 -19.12
N HIS A 78 5.15 -5.61 -19.18
CA HIS A 78 4.29 -4.82 -20.07
C HIS A 78 4.55 -5.10 -21.55
N LYS A 79 5.79 -5.40 -21.92
CA LYS A 79 6.12 -5.74 -23.32
C LYS A 79 5.34 -6.97 -23.77
N ASP A 80 5.44 -8.06 -23.02
CA ASP A 80 4.77 -9.33 -23.34
C ASP A 80 3.23 -9.18 -23.26
N PHE A 81 2.73 -8.36 -22.32
CA PHE A 81 1.33 -8.01 -22.22
C PHE A 81 0.84 -7.28 -23.49
N MET A 82 1.57 -6.27 -23.97
CA MET A 82 1.21 -5.52 -25.17
C MET A 82 1.33 -6.37 -26.45
N GLU A 83 2.31 -7.26 -26.55
CA GLU A 83 2.40 -8.21 -27.67
C GLU A 83 1.17 -9.13 -27.74
N LYS A 84 0.61 -9.51 -26.58
CA LYS A 84 -0.59 -10.35 -26.50
C LYS A 84 -1.89 -9.61 -26.85
N PHE A 85 -2.00 -8.34 -26.47
CA PHE A 85 -3.25 -7.57 -26.61
C PHE A 85 -3.25 -6.57 -27.78
N GLY A 86 -2.12 -6.32 -28.43
CA GLY A 86 -2.01 -5.51 -29.64
C GLY A 86 -2.49 -4.07 -29.47
N ASP A 87 -3.29 -3.58 -30.43
CA ASP A 87 -3.86 -2.22 -30.43
C ASP A 87 -5.06 -2.04 -29.48
N ASN A 88 -5.24 -2.92 -28.50
CA ASN A 88 -6.32 -2.78 -27.53
C ASN A 88 -6.13 -1.52 -26.66
N GLU A 89 -7.05 -0.57 -26.78
CA GLU A 89 -7.00 0.70 -26.06
C GLU A 89 -7.03 0.51 -24.54
N VAL A 90 -7.82 -0.44 -24.02
CA VAL A 90 -7.88 -0.74 -22.59
C VAL A 90 -6.55 -1.27 -22.09
N ALA A 91 -5.88 -2.12 -22.88
CA ALA A 91 -4.55 -2.63 -22.53
C ALA A 91 -3.51 -1.50 -22.43
N ARG A 92 -3.55 -0.53 -23.36
CA ARG A 92 -2.69 0.66 -23.31
C ARG A 92 -2.93 1.49 -22.05
N VAL A 93 -4.19 1.75 -21.72
CA VAL A 93 -4.57 2.53 -20.53
C VAL A 93 -4.06 1.86 -19.25
N ILE A 94 -4.11 0.53 -19.15
CA ILE A 94 -3.57 -0.20 -17.99
C ILE A 94 -2.06 0.02 -17.88
N VAL A 95 -1.31 -0.19 -18.97
CA VAL A 95 0.15 0.00 -18.99
C VAL A 95 0.54 1.43 -18.64
N GLU A 96 -0.15 2.42 -19.21
CA GLU A 96 0.09 3.84 -18.91
C GLU A 96 -0.18 4.15 -17.44
N ARG A 97 -1.24 3.59 -16.85
CA ARG A 97 -1.58 3.78 -15.43
C ARG A 97 -0.52 3.16 -14.51
N ASP A 98 -0.07 1.94 -14.81
CA ASP A 98 0.96 1.25 -14.03
C ASP A 98 2.29 2.03 -14.04
N ILE A 99 2.69 2.57 -15.22
CA ILE A 99 3.88 3.43 -15.35
C ILE A 99 3.72 4.70 -14.51
N GLN A 100 2.56 5.36 -14.61
CA GLN A 100 2.27 6.57 -13.84
C GLN A 100 2.32 6.30 -12.34
N GLU A 101 1.76 5.18 -11.86
CA GLU A 101 1.78 4.81 -10.45
C GLU A 101 3.20 4.53 -9.95
N ALA A 102 4.01 3.80 -10.73
CA ALA A 102 5.40 3.52 -10.39
C ALA A 102 6.23 4.81 -10.28
N ASP A 103 6.04 5.77 -11.19
CA ASP A 103 6.73 7.07 -11.13
C ASP A 103 6.22 7.95 -9.99
N PHE A 104 4.92 7.88 -9.69
CA PHE A 104 4.32 8.57 -8.56
C PHE A 104 4.89 8.06 -7.23
N TYR A 105 5.04 6.73 -7.09
CA TYR A 105 5.70 6.13 -5.94
C TYR A 105 7.16 6.61 -5.85
N LYS A 106 7.95 6.54 -6.92
CA LYS A 106 9.35 7.04 -6.89
C LYS A 106 9.46 8.50 -6.47
N LYS A 107 8.51 9.35 -6.88
CA LYS A 107 8.46 10.78 -6.53
C LYS A 107 8.10 11.02 -5.06
N TYR A 108 7.26 10.17 -4.48
CA TYR A 108 6.62 10.42 -3.18
C TYR A 108 6.86 9.36 -2.10
N LYS A 109 7.73 8.37 -2.33
CA LYS A 109 8.05 7.27 -1.41
C LYS A 109 8.48 7.70 0.00
N ASP A 110 9.01 8.91 0.15
CA ASP A 110 9.40 9.46 1.46
C ASP A 110 8.20 9.90 2.33
N TYR A 111 6.98 9.89 1.78
CA TYR A 111 5.76 10.30 2.47
C TYR A 111 4.81 9.14 2.78
N TYR A 112 4.92 8.02 2.05
CA TYR A 112 4.10 6.85 2.27
C TYR A 112 4.76 5.54 1.88
N SER A 113 4.31 4.46 2.52
CA SER A 113 4.66 3.09 2.16
C SER A 113 3.62 2.14 2.77
N TYR A 114 3.79 0.83 2.59
CA TYR A 114 3.08 -0.17 3.37
C TYR A 114 3.67 -0.25 4.77
N GLY A 115 2.83 -0.10 5.79
CA GLY A 115 3.17 -0.47 7.17
C GLY A 115 2.74 -1.91 7.41
N PHE A 116 3.61 -2.73 7.99
CA PHE A 116 3.27 -4.06 8.48
C PHE A 116 2.92 -3.97 9.97
N TYR A 117 1.72 -4.40 10.33
CA TYR A 117 1.17 -4.32 11.67
C TYR A 117 0.93 -5.72 12.24
N ILE A 118 1.42 -5.95 13.45
CA ILE A 118 1.27 -7.21 14.17
C ILE A 118 0.49 -6.92 15.45
N ALA A 119 -0.69 -7.52 15.59
CA ALA A 119 -1.60 -7.24 16.69
C ALA A 119 -2.21 -8.53 17.24
N GLN A 120 -2.36 -8.60 18.57
CA GLN A 120 -2.94 -9.73 19.27
C GLN A 120 -4.38 -9.42 19.67
N LYS A 121 -5.33 -10.29 19.34
CA LYS A 121 -6.72 -10.15 19.79
C LYS A 121 -6.80 -10.31 21.32
N LEU A 122 -7.42 -9.33 21.98
CA LEU A 122 -7.72 -9.38 23.41
C LEU A 122 -8.84 -10.39 23.72
#